data_AF-A0A257RZK0-F1
#
_entry.id   AF-A0A257RZK0-F1
#
_cell.length_a   1.000
_cell.length_b   1.000
_cell.length_c   1.000
_cell.angle_alpha   90.00
_cell.angle_beta   90.00
_cell.angle_gamma   90.00
#
_symmetry.space_group_name_H-M   'P 1'
#
loop_
_entity.id
_entity.type
_entity.pdbx_description
1 polymer ?
#
loop_
_entity_poly.entity_id
_entity_poly.type
_entity_poly.pdbx_seq_one_letter_code
_entity_poly.pdbx_strand_id
1 'polypeptide(L)'
;HRPADGLGPAGPVMPERVITKPPSAELRENQTDQDSLPPYDVLDAVLEGLVEGEKSINQLVEAGHDRATVARVWKLLDRAEYKRRQAPPGVKITARAFGRDRRYPITNGFTRLVV
;
A
#
# COMPACT_ATOMS: atom_id res chain seq x y z
N HIS A 1 29.35 8.84 -7.09
CA HIS A 1 30.16 8.79 -5.86
C HIS A 1 29.98 7.41 -5.24
N ARG A 2 31.05 6.61 -5.05
CA ARG A 2 30.97 5.31 -4.34
C ARG A 2 31.74 5.44 -3.02
N PRO A 3 31.27 4.85 -1.92
CA PRO A 3 32.05 4.77 -0.68
C PRO A 3 33.36 4.02 -0.96
N ALA A 4 34.45 4.42 -0.28
CA ALA A 4 35.77 3.81 -0.46
C ALA A 4 35.81 2.33 -0.05
N ASP A 5 34.85 1.91 0.79
CA ASP A 5 34.70 0.59 1.41
C ASP A 5 33.49 -0.21 0.86
N GLY A 6 32.88 0.25 -0.24
CA GLY A 6 31.74 -0.44 -0.84
C GLY A 6 32.13 -1.79 -1.46
N LEU A 7 31.62 -2.89 -0.90
CA LEU A 7 31.86 -4.27 -1.39
C LEU A 7 30.96 -4.70 -2.56
N GLY A 8 30.07 -3.83 -3.03
CA GLY A 8 29.12 -4.13 -4.11
C GLY A 8 29.78 -4.16 -5.50
N PRO A 9 29.18 -4.88 -6.47
CA PRO A 9 29.70 -4.94 -7.83
C PRO A 9 29.66 -3.57 -8.51
N ALA A 10 30.53 -3.37 -9.50
CA ALA A 10 30.46 -2.20 -10.34
C ALA A 10 29.27 -2.28 -11.30
N GLY A 11 28.31 -1.37 -11.17
CA GLY A 11 27.13 -1.29 -12.05
C GLY A 11 25.82 -1.52 -11.30
N PRO A 12 24.70 -1.77 -12.01
CA PRO A 12 23.43 -2.12 -11.41
C PRO A 12 23.55 -3.40 -10.59
N VAL A 13 23.09 -3.37 -9.33
CA VAL A 13 23.11 -4.54 -8.42
C VAL A 13 21.88 -5.43 -8.65
N MET A 14 20.76 -4.84 -9.06
CA MET A 14 19.51 -5.55 -9.25
C MET A 14 19.33 -5.95 -10.73
N PRO A 15 18.99 -7.21 -11.04
CA PRO A 15 18.77 -7.63 -12.42
C PRO A 15 17.59 -6.90 -13.07
N GLU A 16 17.75 -6.49 -14.33
CA GLU A 16 16.73 -5.75 -15.06
C GLU A 16 15.37 -6.46 -15.10
N ARG A 17 15.39 -7.80 -15.25
CA ARG A 17 14.17 -8.64 -15.23
C ARG A 17 13.32 -8.51 -13.97
N VAL A 18 13.91 -8.11 -12.84
CA VAL A 18 13.18 -7.91 -11.57
C VAL A 18 12.45 -6.57 -11.57
N ILE A 19 12.99 -5.58 -12.27
CA ILE A 19 12.43 -4.23 -12.38
C ILE A 19 11.33 -4.20 -13.46
N THR A 20 11.58 -4.84 -14.59
CA THR A 20 10.69 -4.79 -15.76
C THR A 20 9.56 -5.81 -15.72
N LYS A 21 9.63 -6.84 -14.86
CA LYS A 21 8.51 -7.78 -14.72
C LYS A 21 7.26 -7.05 -14.21
N PRO A 22 6.06 -7.37 -14.73
CA PRO A 22 4.83 -6.82 -14.20
C PRO A 22 4.69 -7.08 -12.69
N PRO A 23 4.13 -6.14 -11.93
CA PRO A 23 3.95 -6.33 -10.51
C PRO A 23 2.94 -7.47 -10.23
N SER A 24 3.32 -8.38 -9.33
CA SER A 24 2.49 -9.49 -8.87
C SER A 24 2.89 -9.94 -7.44
N ALA A 25 1.92 -10.19 -6.56
CA ALA A 25 2.07 -10.67 -5.18
C ALA A 25 2.20 -12.19 -5.13
N GLU A 26 3.10 -12.72 -5.95
CA GLU A 26 3.31 -14.14 -6.22
C GLU A 26 3.51 -14.97 -4.93
N LEU A 27 2.45 -15.66 -4.49
CA LEU A 27 2.54 -16.84 -3.62
C LEU A 27 2.06 -18.13 -4.35
N ARG A 28 1.55 -18.01 -5.59
CA ARG A 28 1.11 -19.12 -6.45
C ARG A 28 1.43 -18.86 -7.94
N GLU A 29 1.66 -19.93 -8.71
CA GLU A 29 1.82 -19.85 -10.17
C GLU A 29 0.56 -19.24 -10.83
N ASN A 30 0.78 -18.30 -11.76
CA ASN A 30 -0.25 -17.54 -12.49
C ASN A 30 -1.15 -16.63 -11.65
N GLN A 31 -0.77 -16.29 -10.41
CA GLN A 31 -1.45 -15.23 -9.65
C GLN A 31 -1.07 -13.87 -10.22
N THR A 32 -2.06 -13.06 -10.63
CA THR A 32 -1.88 -11.66 -11.03
C THR A 32 -2.63 -10.74 -10.08
N ASP A 33 -1.94 -9.78 -9.44
CA ASP A 33 -2.58 -8.79 -8.55
C ASP A 33 -3.65 -7.95 -9.24
N GLN A 34 -3.53 -7.83 -10.57
CA GLN A 34 -4.45 -7.08 -11.41
C GLN A 34 -5.87 -7.67 -11.46
N ASP A 35 -6.07 -8.92 -11.06
CA ASP A 35 -7.42 -9.50 -11.00
C ASP A 35 -8.25 -8.92 -9.84
N SER A 36 -7.59 -8.33 -8.84
CA SER A 36 -8.25 -7.98 -7.56
C SER A 36 -7.87 -6.62 -6.98
N LEU A 37 -7.00 -5.84 -7.64
CA LEU A 37 -6.63 -4.49 -7.22
C LEU A 37 -6.69 -3.52 -8.40
N PRO A 38 -6.95 -2.22 -8.16
CA PRO A 38 -6.74 -1.20 -9.18
C PRO A 38 -5.25 -1.11 -9.55
N PRO A 39 -4.90 -0.46 -10.68
CA PRO A 39 -3.52 -0.13 -11.03
C PRO A 39 -2.77 0.52 -9.85
N TYR A 40 -1.48 0.21 -9.69
CA TYR A 40 -0.71 0.63 -8.50
C TYR A 40 -0.60 2.13 -8.35
N ASP A 41 -0.47 2.88 -9.45
CA ASP A 41 -0.49 4.34 -9.45
C ASP A 41 -1.78 4.89 -8.84
N VAL A 42 -2.93 4.29 -9.17
CA VAL A 42 -4.23 4.65 -8.59
C VAL A 42 -4.32 4.18 -7.15
N LEU A 43 -3.88 2.96 -6.85
CA LEU A 43 -3.91 2.37 -5.51
C LEU A 43 -3.10 3.21 -4.51
N ASP A 44 -1.88 3.57 -4.89
CA ASP A 44 -0.93 4.29 -4.05
C ASP A 44 -1.43 5.71 -3.78
N ALA A 45 -1.96 6.41 -4.79
CA ALA A 45 -2.58 7.73 -4.60
C ALA A 45 -3.77 7.68 -3.62
N VAL A 46 -4.61 6.65 -3.71
CA VAL A 46 -5.72 6.46 -2.78
C VAL A 46 -5.21 6.15 -1.37
N LEU A 47 -4.21 5.27 -1.23
CA LEU A 47 -3.63 4.91 0.07
C LEU A 47 -2.94 6.08 0.74
N GLU A 48 -2.16 6.87 0.00
CA GLU A 48 -1.53 8.10 0.48
C GLU A 48 -2.58 9.06 1.03
N GLY A 49 -3.66 9.28 0.28
CA GLY A 49 -4.77 10.12 0.72
C GLY A 49 -5.49 9.59 1.96
N LEU A 50 -5.77 8.28 2.03
CA LEU A 50 -6.46 7.65 3.16
C LEU A 50 -5.60 7.56 4.43
N VAL A 51 -4.30 7.32 4.30
CA VAL A 51 -3.40 7.03 5.42
C VAL A 51 -2.63 8.26 5.86
N GLU A 52 -1.97 8.95 4.93
CA GLU A 52 -1.12 10.10 5.25
C GLU A 52 -1.95 11.38 5.31
N GLY A 53 -2.85 11.56 4.33
CA GLY A 53 -3.70 12.75 4.23
C GLY A 53 -4.97 12.74 5.08
N GLU A 54 -5.32 11.61 5.72
CA GLU A 54 -6.59 11.41 6.47
C GLU A 54 -7.85 11.84 5.70
N LYS A 55 -7.81 11.76 4.37
CA LYS A 55 -8.93 12.16 3.52
C LYS A 55 -10.08 11.16 3.68
N SER A 56 -11.29 11.69 3.74
CA SER A 56 -12.50 10.89 3.61
C SER A 56 -12.67 10.36 2.18
N ILE A 57 -13.53 9.35 2.01
CA ILE A 57 -13.89 8.83 0.69
C ILE A 57 -14.41 9.95 -0.21
N ASN A 58 -15.25 10.86 0.32
CA ASN A 58 -15.81 11.96 -0.46
C ASN A 58 -14.71 12.91 -0.96
N GLN A 59 -13.75 13.26 -0.11
CA GLN A 59 -12.62 14.12 -0.51
C GLN A 59 -11.73 13.48 -1.58
N LEU A 60 -11.58 12.15 -1.55
CA LEU A 60 -10.84 11.43 -2.60
C LEU A 60 -11.62 11.37 -3.91
N VAL A 61 -12.94 11.24 -3.83
CA VAL A 61 -13.81 11.29 -5.01
C VAL A 61 -13.80 12.68 -5.64
N GLU A 62 -13.86 13.74 -4.83
CA GLU A 62 -13.70 15.13 -5.29
C GLU A 62 -12.33 15.40 -5.91
N ALA A 63 -11.28 14.70 -5.44
CA ALA A 63 -9.95 14.74 -6.04
C ALA A 63 -9.83 13.96 -7.37
N GLY A 64 -10.92 13.36 -7.87
CA GLY A 64 -10.99 12.70 -9.17
C GLY A 64 -10.85 11.19 -9.15
N HIS A 65 -10.82 10.55 -7.97
CA HIS A 65 -10.79 9.09 -7.88
C HIS A 65 -12.19 8.48 -8.01
N ASP A 66 -12.30 7.34 -8.68
CA ASP A 66 -13.56 6.60 -8.76
C ASP A 66 -14.04 6.14 -7.37
N ARG A 67 -15.32 6.41 -7.06
CA ARG A 67 -15.91 6.09 -5.74
C ARG A 67 -15.88 4.60 -5.44
N ALA A 68 -16.20 3.76 -6.42
CA ALA A 68 -16.23 2.31 -6.20
C ALA A 68 -14.83 1.78 -5.87
N THR A 69 -13.83 2.29 -6.56
CA THR A 69 -12.41 1.99 -6.33
C THR A 69 -11.96 2.44 -4.94
N VAL A 70 -12.20 3.70 -4.55
CA VAL A 70 -11.83 4.22 -3.22
C VAL A 70 -12.50 3.42 -2.10
N ALA A 71 -13.80 3.15 -2.23
CA ALA A 71 -14.54 2.37 -1.23
C ALA A 71 -14.01 0.94 -1.09
N ARG A 72 -13.64 0.31 -2.21
CA ARG A 72 -13.02 -1.03 -2.21
C ARG A 72 -11.65 -1.02 -1.52
N VAL A 73 -10.78 -0.07 -1.87
CA VAL A 73 -9.45 0.06 -1.25
C VAL A 73 -9.57 0.31 0.25
N TRP A 74 -10.48 1.19 0.66
CA TRP A 74 -10.75 1.45 2.08
C TRP A 74 -11.18 0.19 2.84
N LYS A 75 -12.09 -0.62 2.26
CA LYS A 75 -12.52 -1.90 2.86
C LYS A 75 -11.38 -2.91 2.96
N LEU A 76 -10.52 -3.00 1.94
CA LEU A 76 -9.34 -3.86 1.97
C LEU A 76 -8.33 -3.40 3.03
N LEU A 77 -8.12 -2.08 3.13
CA LEU A 77 -7.28 -1.47 4.13
C LEU A 77 -7.78 -1.84 5.53
N ASP A 78 -9.05 -1.62 5.86
CA ASP A 78 -9.63 -1.95 7.16
C ASP A 78 -9.50 -3.45 7.49
N ARG A 79 -9.91 -4.34 6.57
CA ARG A 79 -9.81 -5.79 6.76
C ARG A 79 -8.39 -6.30 6.99
N ALA A 80 -7.37 -5.60 6.53
CA ALA A 80 -5.98 -5.98 6.70
C ALA A 80 -5.37 -5.53 8.05
N GLU A 81 -6.12 -4.86 8.93
CA GLU A 81 -5.62 -4.36 10.22
C GLU A 81 -5.08 -5.50 11.11
N TYR A 82 -5.76 -6.65 11.16
CA TYR A 82 -5.30 -7.80 11.94
C TYR A 82 -3.96 -8.37 11.44
N LYS A 83 -3.67 -8.28 10.14
CA LYS A 83 -2.40 -8.73 9.55
C LYS A 83 -1.28 -7.77 9.93
N ARG A 84 -1.53 -6.45 9.82
CA ARG A 84 -0.55 -5.42 10.18
C ARG A 84 -0.15 -5.45 11.65
N ARG A 85 -1.08 -5.82 12.54
CA ARG A 85 -0.80 -5.97 13.98
C ARG A 85 0.19 -7.10 14.30
N GLN A 86 0.34 -8.07 13.40
CA GLN A 86 1.28 -9.19 13.52
C GLN A 86 2.60 -8.91 12.78
N ALA A 87 2.71 -7.81 12.03
CA ALA A 87 3.91 -7.47 11.30
C ALA A 87 5.05 -7.07 12.27
N PRO A 88 6.31 -7.44 11.97
CA PRO A 88 7.44 -6.99 12.75
C PRO A 88 7.62 -5.46 12.63
N PRO A 89 8.34 -4.82 13.58
CA PRO A 89 8.69 -3.41 13.47
C PRO A 89 9.48 -3.13 12.18
N GLY A 90 9.12 -2.05 11.48
CA GLY A 90 9.80 -1.57 10.28
C GLY A 90 10.24 -0.11 10.43
N VAL A 91 11.15 0.33 9.55
CA VAL A 91 11.63 1.73 9.53
C VAL A 91 10.52 2.65 9.02
N LYS A 92 10.25 3.73 9.75
CA LYS A 92 9.29 4.76 9.32
C LYS A 92 9.95 5.70 8.31
N ILE A 93 9.39 5.76 7.10
CA ILE A 93 9.87 6.63 6.00
C ILE A 93 8.87 7.72 5.58
N THR A 94 7.62 7.64 6.02
CA THR A 94 6.55 8.61 5.72
C THR A 94 6.10 9.37 6.97
N ALA A 95 5.26 10.40 6.80
CA ALA A 95 4.74 11.18 7.93
C ALA A 95 3.90 10.33 8.89
N ARG A 96 3.20 9.32 8.37
CA ARG A 96 2.32 8.43 9.13
C ARG A 96 2.56 6.97 8.80
N ALA A 97 3.06 6.22 9.78
CA ALA A 97 3.30 4.79 9.64
C ALA A 97 2.16 3.93 10.20
N PHE A 98 2.01 2.72 9.66
CA PHE A 98 1.19 1.68 10.28
C PHE A 98 1.79 1.28 11.63
N GLY A 99 0.98 1.28 12.69
CA GLY A 99 1.42 0.96 14.05
C GLY A 99 1.12 2.09 15.03
N ARG A 100 2.16 2.74 15.56
CA ARG A 100 2.01 3.74 16.64
C ARG A 100 1.15 4.94 16.22
N ASP A 101 1.34 5.40 14.98
CA ASP A 101 0.75 6.66 14.46
C ASP A 101 -0.67 6.50 13.90
N ARG A 102 -1.06 5.25 13.58
CA ARG A 102 -2.39 4.90 13.07
C ARG A 102 -2.92 3.71 13.85
N ARG A 103 -3.74 3.99 14.87
CA ARG A 103 -4.31 2.99 15.77
C ARG A 103 -5.78 2.76 15.46
N TYR A 104 -6.06 1.75 14.65
CA TYR A 104 -7.43 1.33 14.34
C TYR A 104 -7.79 0.06 15.13
N PRO A 105 -9.07 -0.10 15.53
CA PRO A 105 -9.53 -1.34 16.13
C PRO A 105 -9.53 -2.47 15.10
N ILE A 106 -9.19 -3.70 15.53
CA ILE A 106 -9.29 -4.89 14.67
C ILE A 106 -10.76 -5.20 14.40
N THR A 107 -11.60 -5.20 15.43
CA THR A 107 -13.05 -5.32 15.29
C THR A 107 -13.63 -3.93 15.08
N ASN A 108 -13.90 -3.58 13.82
CA ASN A 108 -14.38 -2.26 13.44
C ASN A 108 -15.81 -2.31 12.85
N GLY A 109 -16.77 -1.68 13.53
CA GLY A 109 -18.17 -1.57 13.07
C GLY A 109 -18.43 -0.41 12.10
N PHE A 110 -17.50 0.55 12.00
CA PHE A 110 -17.62 1.72 11.13
C PHE A 110 -17.72 1.34 9.64
N THR A 111 -17.17 0.18 9.28
CA THR A 111 -17.26 -0.42 7.93
C THR A 111 -18.67 -0.57 7.38
N ARG A 112 -19.69 -0.69 8.25
CA ARG A 112 -21.10 -0.80 7.84
C ARG A 112 -21.74 0.55 7.53
N LEU A 113 -21.16 1.65 8.02
CA LEU A 113 -21.65 3.02 7.82
C LEU A 113 -21.04 3.67 6.58
N VAL A 114 -19.92 3.12 6.10
CA VAL A 114 -19.21 3.56 4.92
C VAL A 114 -19.70 2.73 3.72
N VAL A 115 -20.84 3.14 3.16
CA VAL A 115 -21.42 2.62 1.91
C VAL A 115 -21.52 3.75 0.89
#